data_AF-A0A8S3YLS3-F1
#
_entry.id   AF-A0A8S3YLS3-F1
#
_cell.length_a   1.000
_cell.length_b   1.000
_cell.length_c   1.000
_cell.angle_alpha   90.00
_cell.angle_beta   90.00
_cell.angle_gamma   90.00
#
_symmetry.space_group_name_H-M   'P 1'
#
loop_
_entity.id
_entity.type
_entity.pdbx_description
1 polymer ?
#
loop_
_entity_poly.entity_id
_entity_poly.type
_entity_poly.pdbx_seq_one_letter_code
_entity_poly.pdbx_strand_id
1 'polypeptide(L)'
;RRILPKPTRNSKRVNNVHEAILEDLCFPAEIVGKRVRVKLDGSKVINIHLDKSQQNNVEHKLETFTSVYKKLTGKDVTFEFPEFVL
;
A
#
# COMPACT_ATOMS: atom_id res chain seq x y z
N ARG A 1 5.31 12.93 -10.76
CA ARG A 1 5.61 13.25 -9.34
C ARG A 1 7.13 13.14 -9.14
N ARG A 2 7.85 14.24 -8.84
CA ARG A 2 9.33 14.29 -8.70
C ARG A 2 9.77 13.78 -7.32
N ILE A 3 10.69 12.82 -7.24
CA ILE A 3 11.26 12.33 -5.97
C ILE A 3 12.52 13.14 -5.66
N LEU A 4 12.58 13.76 -4.47
CA LEU A 4 13.71 14.58 -4.01
C LEU A 4 14.77 13.73 -3.26
N PRO A 5 16.07 14.08 -3.34
CA PRO A 5 17.12 13.43 -2.56
C PRO A 5 16.96 13.65 -1.05
N LYS A 6 17.57 12.77 -0.24
CA LYS A 6 17.33 12.60 1.22
C LYS A 6 17.48 13.92 2.00
N PRO A 7 16.45 14.43 2.70
CA PRO A 7 16.49 15.80 3.18
C PRO A 7 16.74 15.91 4.70
N THR A 8 17.46 16.96 5.07
CA THR A 8 17.66 17.43 6.45
C THR A 8 16.32 17.87 7.07
N ARG A 9 16.10 17.43 8.33
CA ARG A 9 15.07 17.71 9.36
C ARG A 9 13.62 18.18 9.01
N ASN A 10 13.32 18.82 7.89
CA ASN A 10 12.03 19.44 7.57
C ASN A 10 11.36 18.97 6.26
N SER A 11 11.78 17.83 5.72
CA SER A 11 11.06 17.21 4.59
C SER A 11 10.00 16.24 5.06
N LYS A 12 8.88 16.19 4.33
CA LYS A 12 7.92 15.08 4.43
C LYS A 12 8.70 13.78 4.27
N ARG A 13 8.81 13.01 5.36
CA ARG A 13 9.55 11.74 5.38
C ARG A 13 9.02 10.89 4.24
N VAL A 14 9.91 10.25 3.48
CA VAL A 14 9.58 9.39 2.33
C VAL A 14 8.44 8.41 2.65
N ASN A 15 8.34 7.95 3.90
CA ASN A 15 7.25 7.13 4.40
C ASN A 15 5.85 7.76 4.23
N ASN A 16 5.68 9.05 4.53
CA ASN A 16 4.39 9.73 4.38
C ASN A 16 3.95 9.80 2.91
N VAL A 17 4.90 9.90 1.98
CA VAL A 17 4.59 9.93 0.55
C VAL A 17 4.13 8.55 0.07
N HIS A 18 4.74 7.47 0.58
CA HIS A 18 4.32 6.11 0.25
C HIS A 18 2.92 5.78 0.76
N GLU A 19 2.57 6.27 1.96
CA GLU A 19 1.23 6.08 2.53
C GLU A 19 0.17 6.84 1.74
N ALA A 20 0.41 8.11 1.41
CA ALA A 20 -0.50 8.88 0.56
C ALA A 20 -0.73 8.24 -0.83
N ILE A 21 0.31 7.62 -1.43
CA ILE A 21 0.15 6.92 -2.71
C ILE A 21 -0.75 5.68 -2.57
N LEU A 22 -0.65 4.94 -1.45
CA LEU A 22 -1.50 3.78 -1.22
C LEU A 22 -2.96 4.16 -1.05
N GLU A 23 -3.24 5.23 -0.30
CA GLU A 23 -4.59 5.78 -0.13
C GLU A 23 -5.19 6.23 -1.47
N ASP A 24 -4.43 6.97 -2.27
CA ASP A 24 -4.85 7.41 -3.62
C ASP A 24 -5.16 6.22 -4.56
N LEU A 25 -4.39 5.13 -4.46
CA LEU A 25 -4.55 3.96 -5.34
C LEU A 25 -5.77 3.12 -4.98
N CYS A 26 -6.11 3.01 -3.71
CA CYS A 26 -7.15 2.08 -3.26
C CYS A 26 -8.57 2.65 -3.40
N PHE A 27 -8.72 3.94 -3.71
CA PHE A 27 -10.03 4.57 -3.89
C PHE A 27 -10.89 3.82 -4.93
N PRO A 28 -12.13 3.40 -4.62
CA PRO A 28 -12.99 3.81 -3.49
C PRO A 28 -12.89 2.96 -2.20
N ALA A 29 -12.07 1.91 -2.16
CA ALA A 29 -11.89 1.09 -0.96
C ALA A 29 -10.95 1.78 0.04
N GLU A 30 -11.41 1.96 1.27
CA GLU A 30 -10.59 2.46 2.35
C GLU A 30 -9.70 1.35 2.92
N ILE A 31 -8.50 1.74 3.36
CA ILE A 31 -7.55 0.82 3.99
C ILE A 31 -7.92 0.70 5.47
N VAL A 32 -8.44 -0.46 5.86
CA VAL A 32 -8.83 -0.78 7.24
C VAL A 32 -7.61 -1.15 8.08
N GLY A 33 -6.57 -1.71 7.44
CA GLY A 33 -5.38 -2.16 8.16
C GLY A 33 -4.17 -2.33 7.26
N LYS A 34 -3.00 -2.34 7.90
CA LYS A 34 -1.71 -2.51 7.24
C LYS A 34 -0.81 -3.39 8.09
N ARG A 35 -0.30 -4.47 7.51
CA ARG A 35 0.67 -5.38 8.13
C ARG A 35 1.91 -5.44 7.27
N VAL A 36 3.09 -5.48 7.90
CA VAL A 36 4.34 -5.66 7.18
C VAL A 36 4.93 -6.99 7.62
N ARG A 37 4.93 -7.96 6.70
CA ARG A 37 5.57 -9.25 6.91
C ARG A 37 7.02 -9.16 6.47
N VAL A 38 7.93 -9.52 7.36
CA VAL A 38 9.37 -9.63 7.06
C VAL A 38 9.67 -11.12 6.85
N LYS A 39 10.22 -11.48 5.68
CA LYS A 39 10.68 -12.84 5.40
C LYS A 39 12.04 -13.09 6.04
N LEU A 40 12.44 -14.36 6.15
CA LEU A 40 13.75 -14.75 6.66
C LEU A 40 14.90 -14.14 5.84
N ASP A 41 14.69 -13.97 4.53
CA ASP A 41 15.63 -13.32 3.61
C ASP A 41 15.72 -11.79 3.79
N GLY A 42 15.01 -11.22 4.77
CA GLY A 42 14.97 -9.78 5.05
C GLY A 42 14.05 -8.97 4.14
N SER A 43 13.50 -9.57 3.08
CA SER A 43 12.52 -8.92 2.22
C SER A 43 11.21 -8.62 2.96
N LYS A 44 10.59 -7.49 2.64
CA LYS A 44 9.36 -7.01 3.28
C LYS A 44 8.22 -7.05 2.29
N VAL A 45 7.12 -7.68 2.68
CA VAL A 45 5.86 -7.68 1.94
C VAL A 45 4.84 -6.93 2.78
N ILE A 46 4.17 -5.95 2.18
CA ILE A 46 3.15 -5.14 2.86
C ILE A 46 1.79 -5.75 2.52
N ASN A 47 1.11 -6.30 3.52
CA ASN A 47 -0.26 -6.78 3.39
C ASN A 47 -1.21 -5.63 3.78
N ILE A 48 -2.01 -5.19 2.81
CA ILE A 48 -2.99 -4.11 2.97
C ILE A 48 -4.36 -4.74 3.07
N HIS A 49 -5.07 -4.41 4.14
CA HIS A 49 -6.43 -4.84 4.35
C HIS A 49 -7.38 -3.77 3.84
N LEU A 50 -8.17 -4.10 2.84
CA LEU A 50 -9.19 -3.22 2.26
C LEU A 50 -10.55 -3.51 2.88
N ASP A 51 -11.43 -2.51 2.90
CA ASP A 51 -12.80 -2.71 3.35
C ASP A 51 -13.54 -3.73 2.46
N LYS A 52 -14.14 -4.74 3.09
CA LYS A 52 -14.88 -5.82 2.43
C LYS A 52 -16.13 -5.31 1.72
N SER A 53 -16.70 -4.18 2.16
CA SER A 53 -17.89 -3.59 1.53
C SER A 53 -17.66 -3.23 0.05
N GLN A 54 -16.41 -2.90 -0.32
CA GLN A 54 -16.02 -2.48 -1.67
C GLN A 54 -15.40 -3.60 -2.51
N GLN A 55 -15.39 -4.85 -2.02
CA GLN A 55 -14.72 -5.97 -2.67
C GLN A 55 -15.12 -6.12 -4.15
N ASN A 56 -16.42 -6.18 -4.43
CA ASN A 56 -16.94 -6.38 -5.80
C ASN A 56 -16.46 -5.30 -6.78
N ASN A 57 -16.23 -4.08 -6.30
CA ASN A 57 -15.83 -2.93 -7.12
C ASN A 57 -14.32 -2.84 -7.37
N VAL A 58 -13.51 -3.48 -6.52
CA VAL A 58 -12.06 -3.27 -6.47
C VAL A 58 -11.25 -4.55 -6.72
N GLU A 59 -11.84 -5.73 -6.53
CA GLU A 59 -11.17 -7.04 -6.66
C GLU A 59 -10.49 -7.23 -8.02
N HIS A 60 -11.15 -6.83 -9.11
CA HIS A 60 -10.60 -6.92 -10.46
C HIS A 60 -9.44 -5.94 -10.74
N LYS A 61 -9.15 -5.00 -9.83
CA LYS A 61 -8.08 -3.99 -9.97
C LYS A 61 -6.83 -4.30 -9.14
N LEU A 62 -6.89 -5.30 -8.26
CA LEU A 62 -5.81 -5.57 -7.28
C LEU A 62 -4.46 -5.88 -7.92
N GLU A 63 -4.46 -6.62 -9.03
CA GLU A 63 -3.23 -6.93 -9.78
C GLU A 63 -2.59 -5.65 -10.36
N THR A 64 -3.43 -4.71 -10.80
CA THR A 64 -2.97 -3.42 -11.32
C THR A 64 -2.39 -2.56 -10.21
N PHE A 65 -3.04 -2.50 -9.04
CA PHE A 65 -2.54 -1.75 -7.89
C PHE A 65 -1.18 -2.25 -7.41
N THR A 66 -1.02 -3.57 -7.34
CA THR A 66 0.25 -4.22 -6.98
C THR A 66 1.37 -3.81 -7.96
N SER A 67 1.07 -3.87 -9.25
CA SER A 67 2.01 -3.52 -10.32
C SER A 67 2.41 -2.04 -10.30
N VAL A 68 1.43 -1.14 -10.14
CA VAL A 68 1.66 0.31 -10.09
C VAL A 68 2.48 0.69 -8.86
N TYR A 69 2.12 0.17 -7.68
CA TYR A 69 2.85 0.50 -6.46
C TYR A 69 4.28 -0.04 -6.47
N LYS A 70 4.49 -1.24 -7.00
CA LYS A 70 5.83 -1.80 -7.21
C LYS A 70 6.65 -0.95 -8.17
N LYS A 71 6.06 -0.46 -9.26
CA LYS A 71 6.75 0.41 -10.22
C LYS A 71 7.13 1.77 -9.64
N LEU A 72 6.26 2.36 -8.82
CA LEU A 72 6.47 3.69 -8.23
C LEU A 72 7.42 3.68 -7.02
N THR A 73 7.42 2.60 -6.23
CA THR A 73 8.09 2.57 -4.92
C THR A 73 9.12 1.46 -4.76
N GLY A 74 9.12 0.47 -5.65
CA GLY A 74 9.99 -0.71 -5.57
C GLY A 74 9.63 -1.67 -4.43
N LYS A 75 8.48 -1.49 -3.76
CA LYS A 75 8.04 -2.34 -2.64
C LYS A 75 6.96 -3.31 -3.09
N ASP A 76 7.04 -4.53 -2.58
CA ASP A 76 6.01 -5.55 -2.81
C ASP A 76 4.84 -5.36 -1.84
N VAL A 77 3.62 -5.39 -2.40
CA VAL A 77 2.36 -5.22 -1.69
C VAL A 77 1.42 -6.34 -2.07
N THR A 78 0.63 -6.80 -1.11
CA THR A 78 -0.52 -7.69 -1.33
C THR A 78 -1.77 -7.04 -0.75
N PHE A 79 -2.90 -7.21 -1.42
CA PHE A 79 -4.20 -6.68 -0.99
C PHE A 79 -5.11 -7.82 -0.60
N GLU A 80 -5.75 -7.71 0.56
CA GLU A 80 -6.62 -8.74 1.13
C GLU A 80 -7.88 -8.08 1.72
N PHE A 81 -9.00 -8.80 1.69
CA PHE A 81 -10.24 -8.39 2.35
C PHE A 81 -10.42 -9.24 3.61
N PRO A 82 -10.21 -8.70 4.83
CA PRO A 82 -10.42 -9.45 6.05
C PRO A 82 -11.90 -9.76 6.25
N GLU A 83 -12.21 -10.97 6.71
CA GLU A 83 -13.58 -11.40 6.99
C GLU A 83 -14.15 -10.85 8.31
N PHE A 84 -13.26 -10.45 9.22
CA PHE A 84 -13.61 -9.98 10.56
C PHE A 84 -12.86 -8.68 10.88
N VAL A 85 -13.62 -7.65 11.25
CA VAL A 85 -13.15 -6.56 12.11
C VAL A 85 -13.63 -6.95 13.51
N LEU A 86 -12.70 -7.35 14.40
CA LEU A 86 -13.00 -7.55 15.82
C LEU A 86 -13.25 -6.21 16.50
#